data_AF-B7PZH5-F1
#
_entry.id   AF-B7PZH5-F1
#
_cell.length_a   1.000
_cell.length_b   1.000
_cell.length_c   1.000
_cell.angle_alpha   90.00
_cell.angle_beta   90.00
_cell.angle_gamma   90.00
#
_symmetry.space_group_name_H-M   'P 1'
#
loop_
_entity.id
_entity.type
_entity.pdbx_description
1 polymer ?
#
loop_
_entity_poly.entity_id
_entity_poly.type
_entity_poly.pdbx_seq_one_letter_code
_entity_poly.pdbx_strand_id
1 'polypeptide(L)'
;GWDDVSFHGSSQIPTPNMDAMAADGIILNQHYVQPVCTPSRSSLMTGRYPYLTGKAHFVTLNIYSCALHFSTLRTKNYLSSIFKMIKYTLVNE
;
A
#
# COMPACT_ATOMS: atom_id res chain seq x y z
N GLY A 1 -8.72 7.86 9.05
CA GLY A 1 -8.70 9.23 8.50
C GLY A 1 -7.27 9.66 8.32
N TRP A 2 -7.02 10.73 7.54
CA TRP A 2 -5.69 11.36 7.47
C TRP A 2 -5.22 11.83 8.86
N ASP A 3 -6.12 12.40 9.66
CA ASP A 3 -5.85 12.94 11.01
C ASP A 3 -6.07 11.93 12.16
N ASP A 4 -6.17 10.63 11.88
CA ASP A 4 -6.40 9.62 12.92
C ASP A 4 -5.11 9.18 13.63
N VAL A 5 -3.95 9.51 13.06
CA VAL A 5 -2.63 9.09 13.55
C VAL A 5 -1.97 10.18 14.38
N SER A 6 -1.25 9.80 15.45
CA SER A 6 -0.66 10.77 16.37
C SER A 6 0.42 11.64 15.74
N PHE A 7 1.20 11.13 14.78
CA PHE A 7 2.16 11.94 14.02
C PHE A 7 1.52 13.01 13.12
N HIS A 8 0.22 12.94 12.84
CA HIS A 8 -0.54 14.03 12.18
C HIS A 8 -1.28 14.94 13.18
N GLY A 9 -0.98 14.83 14.47
CA GLY A 9 -1.54 15.68 15.52
C GLY A 9 -2.82 15.13 16.18
N SER A 10 -3.19 13.87 15.93
CA SER A 10 -4.31 13.25 16.63
C SER A 10 -3.99 13.04 18.11
N SER A 11 -4.75 13.68 19.00
CA SER A 11 -4.64 13.48 20.45
C SER A 11 -5.54 12.36 20.99
N GLN A 12 -6.42 11.81 20.14
CA GLN A 12 -7.41 10.81 20.56
C GLN A 12 -6.86 9.37 20.52
N ILE A 13 -6.00 9.06 19.56
CA ILE A 13 -5.48 7.70 19.35
C ILE A 13 -3.95 7.74 19.41
N PRO A 14 -3.33 7.25 20.50
CA PRO A 14 -1.88 7.16 20.58
C PRO A 14 -1.37 6.05 19.66
N THR A 15 -0.48 6.38 18.71
CA THR A 15 0.09 5.42 17.74
C THR A 15 1.62 5.35 17.79
N PRO A 16 2.23 4.92 18.91
CA PRO A 16 3.67 5.06 19.16
C PRO A 16 4.56 4.33 18.14
N ASN A 17 4.14 3.15 17.65
CA ASN A 17 4.91 2.40 16.65
C ASN A 17 4.89 3.09 15.27
N MET A 18 3.79 3.75 14.91
CA MET A 18 3.70 4.49 13.65
C MET A 18 4.48 5.80 13.73
N ASP A 19 4.48 6.45 14.88
CA ASP A 19 5.26 7.67 15.12
C ASP A 19 6.77 7.38 15.05
N ALA A 20 7.24 6.25 15.59
CA ALA A 20 8.62 5.82 15.44
C ALA A 20 9.01 5.61 13.97
N MET A 21 8.15 4.94 13.18
CA MET A 21 8.38 4.78 11.74
C MET A 21 8.36 6.11 10.99
N ALA A 22 7.53 7.06 11.42
CA ALA A 22 7.46 8.40 10.84
C ALA A 22 8.71 9.24 11.17
N ALA A 23 9.30 9.07 12.36
CA ALA A 23 10.52 9.74 12.79
C ALA A 23 11.77 9.22 12.06
N ASP A 24 11.85 7.91 11.81
CA ASP A 24 12.97 7.29 11.09
C ASP A 24 12.81 7.36 9.55
N GLY A 25 11.61 7.70 9.07
CA GLY A 25 11.22 7.61 7.67
C GLY A 25 10.96 8.95 6.97
N ILE A 26 10.17 8.88 5.90
CA ILE A 26 9.70 10.06 5.14
C ILE A 26 8.18 10.09 5.19
N ILE A 27 7.62 11.24 5.58
CA ILE A 27 6.18 11.49 5.62
C ILE A 27 5.72 12.11 4.30
N LEU A 28 4.73 11.49 3.65
CA LEU A 28 4.12 11.97 2.42
C LEU A 28 2.89 12.83 2.72
N ASN A 29 3.09 14.12 3.01
CA ASN A 29 2.02 15.08 3.37
C ASN A 29 0.91 15.26 2.31
N GLN A 30 1.16 14.85 1.06
CA GLN A 30 0.24 15.03 -0.06
C GLN A 30 0.07 13.73 -0.87
N HIS A 31 -0.27 12.63 -0.19
CA HIS A 31 -0.65 11.38 -0.85
C HIS A 31 -2.16 11.35 -1.12
N TYR A 32 -2.55 11.00 -2.34
CA TYR A 32 -3.96 10.91 -2.75
C TYR A 32 -4.28 9.56 -3.36
N VAL A 33 -5.50 9.09 -3.11
CA VAL A 33 -6.03 7.83 -3.63
C VAL A 33 -7.45 8.02 -4.18
N GLN A 34 -7.93 7.00 -4.89
CA GLN A 34 -9.30 6.98 -5.39
C GLN A 34 -10.28 6.77 -4.23
N PRO A 35 -11.49 7.36 -4.29
CA PRO A 35 -12.43 7.37 -3.16
C PRO A 35 -13.12 6.02 -2.90
N VAL A 36 -12.87 5.00 -3.74
CA VAL A 36 -13.47 3.66 -3.62
C VAL A 36 -12.38 2.59 -3.52
N CYS A 37 -12.64 1.54 -2.75
CA CYS A 37 -11.64 0.51 -2.44
C CYS A 37 -11.06 -0.18 -3.68
N THR A 38 -11.88 -0.51 -4.68
CA THR A 38 -11.45 -1.20 -5.90
C THR A 38 -10.54 -0.35 -6.80
N PRO A 39 -10.91 0.87 -7.20
CA PRO A 39 -10.02 1.74 -7.98
C PRO A 39 -8.73 2.10 -7.22
N SER A 40 -8.82 2.30 -5.90
CA SER A 40 -7.65 2.60 -5.07
C SER A 40 -6.66 1.43 -5.06
N ARG A 41 -7.14 0.21 -4.76
CA ARG A 41 -6.32 -1.01 -4.75
C ARG A 41 -5.78 -1.36 -6.13
N SER A 42 -6.58 -1.19 -7.20
CA SER A 42 -6.10 -1.48 -8.56
C SER A 42 -4.99 -0.52 -8.97
N SER A 43 -5.11 0.77 -8.63
CA SER A 43 -4.08 1.77 -8.92
C SER A 43 -2.79 1.47 -8.17
N LEU A 44 -2.91 1.12 -6.89
CA LEU A 44 -1.76 0.79 -6.06
C LEU A 44 -1.01 -0.45 -6.57
N MET A 45 -1.74 -1.51 -6.95
CA MET A 45 -1.13 -2.77 -7.38
C MET A 45 -0.54 -2.68 -8.79
N THR A 46 -1.22 -1.98 -9.71
CA THR A 46 -0.81 -1.93 -11.12
C THR A 46 0.06 -0.73 -11.46
N GLY A 47 0.13 0.28 -10.58
CA GLY A 47 0.75 1.56 -10.87
C GLY A 47 0.06 2.36 -11.99
N ARG A 48 -1.18 1.99 -12.35
CA ARG A 48 -1.94 2.59 -13.45
C ARG A 48 -3.23 3.22 -12.94
N TYR A 49 -3.62 4.33 -13.57
CA TYR A 49 -4.89 4.97 -13.25
C TYR A 49 -6.08 4.00 -13.49
N PRO A 50 -7.13 4.00 -12.65
CA PRO A 50 -8.19 2.98 -12.70
C PRO A 50 -8.88 2.86 -14.07
N TYR A 51 -8.97 3.97 -14.80
CA TYR A 51 -9.50 4.02 -16.18
C TYR A 51 -8.77 3.04 -17.11
N LEU A 52 -7.45 2.93 -17.01
CA LEU A 52 -6.62 2.03 -17.81
C LEU A 52 -6.76 0.56 -17.41
N THR A 53 -7.38 0.29 -16.25
CA THR A 53 -7.57 -1.05 -15.70
C THR A 53 -9.04 -1.51 -15.74
N GLY A 54 -9.95 -0.68 -16.26
CA GLY A 54 -11.39 -0.96 -16.28
C GLY A 54 -12.04 -0.99 -14.89
N LYS A 55 -11.36 -0.47 -13.85
CA LYS A 55 -11.77 -0.54 -12.44
C LYS A 55 -12.16 0.82 -11.87
N ALA A 56 -12.73 1.71 -12.68
CA ALA A 56 -12.94 3.11 -12.32
C ALA A 56 -14.21 3.41 -11.50
N HIS A 57 -15.26 2.58 -11.60
CA HIS A 57 -16.60 3.03 -11.20
C HIS A 57 -17.19 2.35 -9.96
N PHE A 58 -16.81 1.12 -9.60
CA PHE A 58 -17.47 0.39 -8.52
C PHE A 58 -16.57 -0.66 -7.85
N VAL A 59 -17.03 -1.16 -6.70
CA VAL A 59 -16.45 -2.36 -6.08
C VAL A 59 -16.71 -3.54 -7.00
N THR A 60 -15.68 -4.05 -7.69
CA THR A 60 -15.87 -5.18 -8.60
C THR A 60 -16.19 -6.44 -7.80
N LEU A 61 -17.45 -6.88 -7.84
CA LEU A 61 -17.86 -8.23 -7.44
C LEU A 61 -17.46 -9.19 -8.57
N ASN A 62 -16.17 -9.55 -8.58
CA ASN A 62 -15.64 -10.76 -9.19
C ASN A 62 -16.16 -11.14 -10.59
N ILE A 63 -15.60 -10.55 -11.66
CA ILE A 63 -15.53 -11.18 -12.99
C ILE A 63 -14.38 -10.54 -13.79
N TYR A 64 -13.40 -11.37 -14.16
CA TYR A 64 -12.23 -11.06 -15.01
C TYR A 64 -11.24 -10.03 -14.46
N SER A 65 -10.59 -10.38 -13.34
CA SER A 65 -9.36 -9.70 -12.94
C SER A 65 -8.23 -10.03 -13.92
N CYS A 66 -7.96 -9.14 -14.87
CA CYS A 66 -6.65 -9.08 -15.50
C CYS A 66 -5.68 -8.50 -14.45
N ALA A 67 -5.31 -9.36 -13.50
CA ALA A 67 -4.27 -9.09 -12.53
C ALA A 67 -2.93 -9.05 -13.29
N LEU A 68 -2.17 -7.98 -13.05
CA LEU A 68 -0.72 -7.91 -13.15
C LEU A 68 -0.07 -8.84 -14.18
N HIS A 69 0.44 -8.29 -15.28
CA HIS A 69 1.56 -8.93 -15.94
C HIS A 69 2.71 -9.01 -14.91
N PHE A 70 2.91 -10.20 -14.34
CA PHE A 70 3.93 -10.56 -13.34
C PHE A 70 5.38 -10.21 -13.76
N SER A 71 5.60 -9.75 -15.00
CA SER A 71 6.91 -9.43 -15.55
C SER A 71 7.58 -8.20 -14.95
N THR A 72 6.83 -7.21 -14.45
CA THR A 72 7.45 -5.97 -13.92
C THR A 72 8.18 -6.19 -12.58
N LEU A 73 7.76 -7.16 -11.77
CA LEU A 73 8.41 -7.48 -10.49
C LEU A 73 9.67 -8.37 -10.66
N ARG A 74 9.89 -8.95 -11.84
CA ARG A 74 11.03 -9.84 -12.10
C ARG A 74 12.31 -9.09 -12.49
N THR A 75 12.23 -7.84 -12.94
CA THR A 75 13.38 -7.11 -13.50
C THR A 75 14.21 -6.32 -12.49
N LYS A 76 13.71 -6.14 -11.27
CA LYS A 76 14.47 -5.52 -10.18
C LYS A 76 14.51 -6.51 -9.03
N ASN A 77 15.70 -6.88 -8.55
CA ASN A 77 16.04 -7.90 -7.53
C ASN A 77 15.36 -7.76 -6.13
N TYR A 78 14.10 -7.33 -6.06
CA TYR A 78 13.29 -7.16 -4.84
C TYR A 78 12.89 -8.48 -4.17
N LEU A 79 12.94 -9.61 -4.90
CA LEU A 79 12.67 -10.94 -4.34
C LEU A 79 13.63 -11.28 -3.19
N SER A 80 14.87 -10.77 -3.19
CA SER A 80 15.79 -11.01 -2.08
C SER A 80 15.39 -10.27 -0.79
N SER A 81 14.88 -9.04 -0.88
CA SER A 81 14.46 -8.26 0.29
C SER A 81 13.17 -8.78 0.93
N ILE A 82 12.20 -9.22 0.12
CA ILE A 82 10.94 -9.77 0.64
C ILE A 82 11.15 -11.13 1.32
N PHE A 83 11.99 -12.01 0.77
CA PHE A 83 12.34 -13.27 1.44
C PHE A 83 13.19 -13.06 2.70
N LYS A 84 14.04 -12.04 2.73
CA LYS A 84 14.85 -11.70 3.92
C LYS A 84 13.98 -11.16 5.06
N MET A 85 12.92 -10.41 4.75
CA MET A 85 11.93 -9.93 5.73
C MET A 85 11.14 -11.08 6.37
N ILE A 86 10.70 -12.07 5.58
CA ILE A 86 9.97 -13.25 6.10
C ILE A 86 10.88 -14.13 6.97
N LYS A 87 12.16 -14.26 6.62
CA LYS A 87 13.12 -15.08 7.40
C LYS A 87 13.48 -14.44 8.76
N TYR A 88 13.45 -13.12 8.88
CA TYR A 88 13.74 -12.41 10.14
C TYR A 88 12.60 -12.54 11.17
N THR A 89 11.36 -12.72 10.71
CA THR A 89 10.18 -12.89 11.58
C THR A 89 10.06 -14.33 12.13
N LEU A 90 10.61 -15.34 11.46
CA LEU A 90 10.54 -16.76 11.89
C LEU A 90 11.75 -17.25 12.71
N VAL A 91 12.73 -16.39 13.00
CA VAL A 91 13.93 -16.72 13.81
C VAL A 91 13.89 -16.07 15.20
N ASN A 92 12.83 -15.31 15.51
CA ASN A 92 12.60 -14.72 16.84
C ASN A 92 11.38 -15.33 17.55
N GLU A 93 11.14 -16.63 17.33
CA GLU A 93 10.46 -17.51 18.29
C GLU A 93 11.43 -18.61 18.72
#